data_AF-T0ZZ08-F1
#
_entry.id   AF-T0ZZ08-F1
#
_cell.length_a   1.000
_cell.length_b   1.000
_cell.length_c   1.000
_cell.angle_alpha   90.00
_cell.angle_beta   90.00
_cell.angle_gamma   90.00
#
_symmetry.space_group_name_H-M   'P 1'
#
loop_
_entity.id
_entity.type
_entity.pdbx_description
1 polymer ?
#
loop_
_entity_poly.entity_id
_entity_poly.type
_entity_poly.pdbx_seq_one_letter_code
_entity_poly.pdbx_strand_id
1 'polypeptide(L)' 'MTDRIDFTVTGAEKIHCSGCESRIHFALRRLPGVQHVAADAATQCVAVAFDPARLIPSQIRERLQ' A
#
# COMPACT_ATOMS: atom_id res chain seq x y z
N MET A 1 6.70 -6.35 16.04
CA MET A 1 7.47 -6.93 14.93
C MET A 1 6.90 -6.31 13.67
N THR A 2 7.67 -5.50 12.94
CA THR A 2 7.15 -4.76 11.79
C THR A 2 7.67 -5.43 10.54
N ASP A 3 6.78 -5.92 9.69
CA ASP A 3 7.12 -6.52 8.42
C ASP A 3 6.93 -5.48 7.31
N ARG A 4 7.77 -5.54 6.27
CA ARG A 4 7.69 -4.62 5.14
C ARG A 4 7.60 -5.41 3.86
N ILE A 5 6.56 -5.13 3.08
CA ILE A 5 6.37 -5.74 1.78
C ILE A 5 6.20 -4.67 0.71
N ASP A 6 6.75 -4.94 -0.46
CA ASP A 6 6.57 -4.18 -1.67
C ASP A 6 5.50 -4.80 -2.56
N PHE A 7 4.56 -3.97 -2.99
CA PHE A 7 3.55 -4.32 -3.98
C PHE A 7 3.82 -3.55 -5.25
N THR A 8 4.04 -4.27 -6.34
CA THR A 8 4.06 -3.68 -7.68
C THR A 8 2.63 -3.56 -8.19
N VAL A 9 2.21 -2.34 -8.52
CA VAL A 9 0.89 -2.07 -9.10
C VAL A 9 0.92 -2.49 -10.57
N THR A 10 0.42 -3.69 -10.86
CA THR A 10 0.35 -4.26 -12.22
C THR A 10 -1.05 -4.18 -12.84
N GLY A 11 -2.00 -3.51 -12.18
CA GLY A 11 -3.39 -3.36 -12.62
C GLY A 11 -3.62 -2.29 -13.71
N ALA A 12 -4.84 -2.24 -14.22
CA ALA A 12 -5.27 -1.23 -15.20
C ALA A 12 -5.27 0.20 -14.63
N GLU A 13 -5.56 0.35 -13.33
CA GLU A 13 -5.37 1.59 -12.57
C GLU A 13 -3.91 1.69 -12.10
N LYS A 14 -3.04 2.13 -13.01
CA LYS A 14 -1.69 2.55 -12.65
C LYS A 14 -1.74 3.74 -11.69
N ILE A 15 -0.68 3.94 -10.92
CA ILE A 15 -0.51 5.19 -10.18
C ILE A 15 -0.11 6.26 -11.21
N HIS A 16 -1.07 6.96 -11.81
CA HIS A 16 -0.82 7.95 -12.88
C HIS A 16 -1.13 9.40 -12.46
N CYS A 17 -1.59 9.62 -11.24
CA CYS A 17 -1.88 10.94 -10.70
C CYS A 17 -1.41 11.02 -9.25
N SER A 18 -0.94 12.19 -8.81
CA SER A 18 -0.66 12.51 -7.40
C SER A 18 -1.86 12.25 -6.49
N GLY A 19 -3.08 12.33 -7.04
CA GLY A 19 -4.31 11.94 -6.36
C GLY A 19 -4.45 10.44 -6.11
N CYS A 20 -3.89 9.59 -6.96
CA CYS A 20 -3.88 8.13 -6.77
C CYS A 20 -2.86 7.72 -5.70
N GLU A 21 -1.66 8.32 -5.69
CA GLU A 21 -0.66 8.13 -4.63
C GLU A 21 -1.24 8.49 -3.26
N SER A 22 -1.86 9.68 -3.18
CA SER A 22 -2.48 10.16 -1.96
C SER A 22 -3.60 9.23 -1.50
N ARG A 23 -4.48 8.79 -2.43
CA ARG A 23 -5.56 7.85 -2.12
C ARG A 23 -5.02 6.55 -1.52
N ILE A 24 -4.03 5.93 -2.17
CA ILE A 24 -3.43 4.68 -1.69
C ILE A 24 -2.80 4.88 -0.31
N HIS A 25 -2.01 5.94 -0.15
CA HIS A 25 -1.38 6.27 1.12
C HIS A 25 -2.42 6.44 2.25
N PHE A 26 -3.47 7.24 2.03
CA PHE A 26 -4.52 7.44 3.03
C PHE A 26 -5.39 6.20 3.27
N ALA A 27 -5.69 5.40 2.24
CA ALA A 27 -6.48 4.18 2.37
C ALA A 27 -5.73 3.12 3.19
N LEU A 28 -4.45 2.91 2.89
CA LEU A 28 -3.61 1.95 3.60
C LEU A 28 -3.27 2.41 5.01
N ARG A 29 -2.95 3.68 5.21
CA ARG A 29 -2.65 4.22 6.56
C ARG A 29 -3.83 4.13 7.52
N ARG A 30 -5.07 4.03 7.02
CA ARG A 30 -6.27 3.82 7.84
C ARG A 30 -6.43 2.37 8.32
N LEU A 31 -5.70 1.42 7.77
CA LEU A 31 -5.78 0.03 8.19
C LEU A 31 -5.13 -0.16 9.57
N PRO A 32 -5.78 -0.87 10.50
CA PRO A 32 -5.20 -1.18 11.79
C PRO A 32 -4.00 -2.11 11.61
N GLY A 33 -2.84 -1.71 12.12
CA GLY A 33 -1.59 -2.46 11.98
C GLY A 33 -0.64 -1.90 10.93
N VAL A 34 -1.06 -0.95 10.08
CA VAL A 34 -0.14 -0.22 9.20
C VAL A 34 0.65 0.80 10.02
N GLN A 35 1.97 0.74 9.88
CA GLN A 35 2.89 1.65 10.54
C GLN A 35 3.49 2.65 9.56
N HIS A 36 3.76 2.24 8.33
CA HIS A 36 4.31 3.10 7.30
C HIS A 36 3.79 2.71 5.91
N VAL A 37 3.61 3.70 5.05
CA VAL A 37 3.22 3.51 3.64
C VAL A 37 4.05 4.45 2.80
N ALA A 38 4.69 3.93 1.77
CA ALA A 38 5.38 4.71 0.76
C ALA A 38 4.86 4.22 -0.61
N ALA A 39 4.27 5.12 -1.38
CA ALA A 39 3.84 4.85 -2.74
C ALA A 39 4.70 5.68 -3.69
N ASP A 40 5.15 5.06 -4.77
CA ASP A 40 5.99 5.68 -5.79
C ASP A 40 5.34 5.47 -7.16
N ALA A 41 4.74 6.54 -7.70
CA ALA A 41 4.15 6.54 -9.03
C ALA A 41 5.20 6.36 -10.16
N ALA A 42 6.44 6.78 -9.95
CA ALA A 42 7.46 6.68 -11.00
C ALA A 42 7.86 5.22 -11.26
N THR A 43 7.94 4.42 -10.19
CA THR A 43 8.31 3.00 -10.22
C THR A 43 7.11 2.05 -10.14
N GLN A 44 5.90 2.58 -9.96
CA GLN A 44 4.67 1.79 -9.74
C GLN A 44 4.79 0.85 -8.53
N CYS A 45 5.55 1.25 -7.51
CA CYS A 45 5.85 0.43 -6.36
C CYS A 45 5.24 1.03 -5.09
N VAL A 46 4.58 0.19 -4.29
CA VAL A 46 3.97 0.58 -3.01
C VAL A 46 4.58 -0.27 -1.91
N ALA A 47 5.43 0.34 -1.09
CA ALA A 47 5.99 -0.27 0.09
C ALA A 47 5.10 -0.02 1.30
N VAL A 48 4.70 -1.09 1.99
CA VAL A 48 3.85 -1.03 3.18
C VAL A 48 4.56 -1.71 4.32
N ALA A 49 4.78 -0.98 5.40
CA ALA A 49 5.24 -1.53 6.67
C ALA A 49 4.04 -1.72 7.60
N PHE A 50 3.81 -2.96 8.00
CA PHE A 50 2.66 -3.33 8.83
C PHE A 50 3.07 -4.36 9.89
N ASP A 51 2.20 -4.54 10.88
CA ASP A 51 2.33 -5.59 11.88
C ASP A 51 1.64 -6.87 11.37
N PRO A 52 2.39 -7.94 11.03
CA PRO A 52 1.82 -9.19 10.54
C PRO A 52 0.95 -9.91 11.57
N ALA A 53 1.03 -9.54 12.85
CA ALA A 53 0.12 -10.04 13.89
C ALA A 53 -1.27 -9.40 13.84
N ARG A 54 -1.41 -8.23 13.18
CA ARG A 54 -2.66 -7.45 13.13
C ARG A 54 -3.24 -7.31 11.73
N LEU A 55 -2.40 -7.38 10.70
CA LEU A 55 -2.78 -7.16 9.31
C LEU A 55 -2.04 -8.16 8.42
N ILE A 56 -2.72 -8.71 7.42
CA ILE A 56 -2.12 -9.65 6.48
C ILE A 56 -1.95 -9.03 5.08
N PRO A 57 -0.93 -9.45 4.29
CA PRO A 57 -0.70 -8.95 2.93
C PRO A 57 -1.94 -9.01 2.02
N SER A 58 -2.77 -10.05 2.17
CA SER A 58 -3.99 -10.25 1.38
C SER A 58 -5.01 -9.12 1.57
N GLN A 59 -5.15 -8.62 2.81
CA GLN A 59 -6.05 -7.49 3.12
C GLN A 59 -5.52 -6.18 2.55
N ILE A 60 -4.20 -6.00 2.52
CA ILE A 60 -3.57 -4.82 1.90
C ILE A 60 -3.86 -4.83 0.40
N ARG A 61 -3.71 -5.98 -0.26
CA ARG A 61 -4.02 -6.14 -1.69
C ARG A 61 -5.49 -5.88 -2.00
N GLU A 62 -6.40 -6.36 -1.16
CA GLU A 62 -7.85 -6.16 -1.34
C GLU A 62 -8.24 -4.67 -1.26
N ARG A 63 -7.50 -3.84 -0.50
CA ARG A 63 -7.71 -2.39 -0.47
C ARG A 63 -7.13 -1.63 -1.67
N LEU A 64 -6.29 -2.30 -2.46
CA LEU A 64 -5.72 -1.76 -3.69
C LEU A 64 -6.54 -2.16 -4.94
N GLN A 65 -7.58 -2.98 -4.79
CA GLN A 65 -8.59 -3.28 -5.82
C GLN A 65 -9.75 -2.29 -5.76
#